data_AF-A0A383A8M3-F1
#
_entry.id   AF-A0A383A8M3-F1
#
_cell.length_a   1.000
_cell.length_b   1.000
_cell.length_c   1.000
_cell.angle_alpha   90.00
_cell.angle_beta   90.00
_cell.angle_gamma   90.00
#
_symmetry.space_group_name_H-M   'P 1'
#
loop_
_entity.id
_entity.type
_entity.pdbx_description
1 polymer ?
#
loop_
_entity_poly.entity_id
_entity_poly.type
_entity_poly.pdbx_seq_one_letter_code
_entity_poly.pdbx_strand_id
1 'polypeptide(L)' 'MDIFHEYLKGILQQILDSYQVLTELNDKPEDLQTINKEFSKIKGFLQVIKNKLSEKKYQSDNLVTLH' A
#
# COMPACT_ATOMS: atom_id res chain seq x y z
N MET A 1 11.30 0.97 19.27
CA MET A 1 10.42 1.03 18.08
C MET A 1 10.96 0.04 17.08
N ASP A 2 10.17 -0.94 16.66
CA ASP A 2 10.64 -2.01 15.78
C ASP A 2 10.78 -1.49 14.34
N ILE A 3 11.96 -1.66 13.77
CA ILE A 3 12.34 -1.20 12.41
C ILE A 3 11.34 -1.71 11.35
N PHE A 4 10.75 -2.89 11.58
CA PHE A 4 9.73 -3.44 10.69
C PHE A 4 8.42 -2.65 10.71
N HIS A 5 8.00 -2.13 11.87
CA HIS A 5 6.79 -1.34 11.99
C HIS A 5 6.91 0.01 11.28
N GLU A 6 8.05 0.70 11.43
CA GLU A 6 8.30 1.96 10.70
C GLU A 6 8.39 1.75 9.19
N TYR A 7 9.02 0.65 8.75
CA TYR A 7 9.03 0.27 7.34
C TYR A 7 7.63 0.03 6.78
N LEU A 8 6.80 -0.74 7.50
CA LEU A 8 5.42 -1.02 7.09
C LEU A 8 4.60 0.27 7.04
N LYS A 9 4.73 1.13 8.05
CA LYS A 9 4.07 2.44 8.10
C LYS A 9 4.46 3.31 6.91
N GLY A 10 5.73 3.32 6.51
CA GLY A 10 6.20 4.04 5.32
C GLY A 10 5.60 3.53 4.00
N ILE A 11 5.36 2.23 3.86
CA ILE A 11 4.68 1.69 2.67
C ILE A 11 3.18 2.01 2.71
N LEU A 12 2.54 1.88 3.87
CA LEU A 12 1.12 2.21 4.01
C LEU A 12 0.85 3.69 3.70
N GLN A 13 1.75 4.59 4.09
CA GLN A 13 1.67 6.00 3.72
C GLN A 13 1.73 6.19 2.20
N GLN A 14 2.65 5.51 1.49
CA GLN A 14 2.74 5.60 0.03
C GLN A 14 1.50 5.06 -0.69
N ILE A 15 0.86 4.01 -0.13
CA ILE A 15 -0.42 3.50 -0.63
C ILE A 15 -1.52 4.56 -0.44
N LEU A 16 -1.58 5.19 0.74
CA LEU A 16 -2.55 6.24 1.04
C LEU A 16 -2.37 7.45 0.13
N ASP A 17 -1.13 7.89 -0.10
CA ASP A 17 -0.83 9.02 -0.99
C ASP A 17 -1.30 8.73 -2.43
N SER A 18 -1.07 7.50 -2.93
CA SER A 18 -1.52 7.07 -4.25
C SER A 18 -3.06 6.97 -4.33
N TYR A 19 -3.69 6.50 -3.26
CA TYR A 19 -5.16 6.49 -3.16
C TYR A 19 -5.75 7.90 -3.15
N GLN A 20 -5.13 8.85 -2.45
CA GLN A 20 -5.61 10.23 -2.39
C GLN A 20 -5.64 10.87 -3.78
N VAL A 21 -4.64 10.63 -4.62
CA VAL A 21 -4.65 11.06 -6.03
C VAL A 21 -5.86 10.51 -6.80
N LEU A 22 -6.26 9.26 -6.54
CA LEU A 22 -7.45 8.66 -7.16
C LEU A 22 -8.76 9.31 -6.69
N THR A 23 -8.80 9.87 -5.47
CA THR A 23 -9.99 10.56 -4.94
C THR A 23 -10.19 11.96 -5.50
N GLU A 24 -9.17 12.54 -6.13
CA GLU A 24 -9.17 13.91 -6.66
C GLU A 24 -9.49 13.98 -8.18
N LEU A 25 -9.80 12.83 -8.79
CA LEU A 25 -10.13 12.72 -10.22
C LEU A 25 -11.48 13.39 -10.55
N ASN A 26 -11.60 13.90 -11.77
CA ASN A 26 -12.74 14.72 -12.21
C ASN A 26 -13.47 14.13 -13.43
N ASP A 27 -13.36 12.81 -13.63
CA ASP A 27 -13.98 12.05 -14.72
C ASP A 27 -13.63 12.59 -16.12
N LYS A 28 -12.34 12.79 -16.36
CA LYS A 28 -11.80 13.23 -17.65
C LYS A 28 -11.06 12.09 -18.36
N PRO A 29 -10.95 12.11 -19.70
CA PRO A 29 -10.22 11.08 -20.44
C PRO A 29 -8.77 10.90 -19.97
N GLU A 30 -8.12 11.98 -19.52
CA GLU A 30 -6.76 11.97 -18.96
C GLU A 30 -6.67 11.22 -17.62
N ASP A 31 -7.77 11.16 -16.87
CA ASP A 31 -7.83 10.48 -15.57
C ASP A 31 -7.62 8.97 -15.73
N LEU A 32 -7.96 8.38 -16.88
CA LEU A 32 -7.70 6.97 -17.14
C LEU A 32 -6.19 6.63 -17.05
N GLN A 33 -5.32 7.55 -17.50
CA GLN A 33 -3.87 7.36 -17.38
C GLN A 33 -3.44 7.43 -15.91
N THR A 34 -4.00 8.37 -15.16
CA THR A 34 -3.76 8.51 -13.72
C THR A 34 -4.22 7.27 -12.95
N ILE A 35 -5.42 6.75 -13.25
CA ILE A 35 -5.96 5.52 -12.67
C ILE A 35 -5.00 4.36 -12.88
N ASN A 36 -4.58 4.11 -14.13
CA ASN A 36 -3.67 3.01 -14.44
C ASN A 36 -2.33 3.14 -13.71
N LYS A 37 -1.79 4.36 -13.60
CA LYS A 37 -0.54 4.64 -12.91
C LYS A 37 -0.64 4.39 -11.41
N GLU A 38 -1.64 4.97 -10.75
CA GLU A 38 -1.80 4.84 -9.30
C GLU A 38 -2.21 3.42 -8.88
N PHE A 39 -3.08 2.74 -9.64
CA PHE A 39 -3.36 1.31 -9.42
C PHE A 39 -2.11 0.44 -9.52
N SER A 40 -1.24 0.70 -10.50
CA SER A 40 0.01 -0.04 -10.66
C SER A 40 0.95 0.14 -9.46
N LYS A 41 1.04 1.37 -8.92
CA LYS A 41 1.80 1.65 -7.69
C LYS A 41 1.23 0.91 -6.49
N ILE A 42 -0.07 1.03 -6.24
CA ILE A 42 -0.76 0.36 -5.12
C ILE A 42 -0.53 -1.15 -5.20
N LYS A 43 -0.71 -1.76 -6.37
CA LYS A 43 -0.45 -3.19 -6.58
C LYS A 43 1.01 -3.57 -6.28
N GLY A 44 1.96 -2.74 -6.72
CA GLY A 44 3.38 -2.93 -6.42
C GLY A 44 3.67 -2.90 -4.92
N PHE A 45 3.16 -1.91 -4.20
CA PHE A 45 3.34 -1.80 -2.75
C PHE A 45 2.70 -2.95 -1.98
N LEU A 46 1.49 -3.38 -2.35
CA LEU A 46 0.85 -4.54 -1.75
C LEU A 46 1.67 -5.83 -1.98
N GLN A 47 2.27 -5.98 -3.15
CA GLN A 47 3.17 -7.10 -3.43
C GLN A 47 4.44 -7.05 -2.56
N VAL A 48 5.01 -5.87 -2.34
CA VAL A 48 6.17 -5.69 -1.44
C VAL A 48 5.80 -6.09 -0.01
N ILE A 49 4.65 -5.63 0.51
CA ILE A 49 4.16 -6.02 1.83
C ILE A 49 3.99 -7.54 1.91
N LYS A 50 3.30 -8.14 0.93
CA LYS A 50 3.10 -9.59 0.87
C LYS A 50 4.44 -10.36 0.92
N ASN A 51 5.42 -9.94 0.12
CA ASN A 51 6.73 -10.57 0.09
C ASN A 51 7.45 -10.46 1.43
N LYS A 52 7.45 -9.27 2.03
CA LYS A 52 8.12 -9.03 3.33
C LYS A 52 7.49 -9.80 4.48
N LEU A 53 6.17 -9.92 4.49
CA LEU A 53 5.44 -10.75 5.46
C LEU A 53 5.75 -12.23 5.29
N SER A 54 5.86 -12.70 4.04
CA SER A 54 6.16 -14.10 3.72
C SER A 54 7.62 -14.46 4.06
N GLU A 55 8.58 -13.57 3.81
CA GLU A 55 10.02 -13.77 4.08
C GLU A 55 10.32 -13.99 5.57
N LYS A 56 9.61 -13.29 6.46
CA LYS A 56 9.88 -13.33 7.90
C LYS A 56 9.14 -14.44 8.66
N LYS A 57 8.32 -15.27 8.01
CA LYS A 57 7.35 -16.17 8.69
C LYS A 57 6.61 -15.44 9.83
N TYR A 58 6.23 -14.17 9.62
CA TYR A 58 5.37 -13.50 10.59
C TYR A 58 4.06 -14.28 10.63
N GLN A 59 3.73 -14.92 11.76
CA GLN A 59 2.40 -15.48 11.98
C GLN A 59 1.41 -14.31 11.87
N SER A 60 0.30 -14.50 11.14
CA SER A 60 -0.72 -13.45 10.94
C SER A 60 -1.20 -12.86 12.26
N ASP A 61 -1.15 -13.68 13.32
CA ASP A 61 -1.56 -13.36 14.68
C ASP A 61 -0.73 -12.24 15.33
N ASN A 62 0.51 -12.02 14.86
CA ASN A 62 1.35 -10.91 15.33
C ASN A 62 0.99 -9.54 14.71
N LEU A 63 0.14 -9.52 13.68
CA LEU A 63 -0.22 -8.31 12.93
C LEU A 63 -1.68 -7.94 13.06
N VAL A 64 -2.52 -8.90 13.47
CA VAL A 64 -3.95 -8.71 13.70
C VAL A 64 -4.23 -9.05 15.16
N THR A 65 -4.07 -8.07 16.04
CA THR A 65 -4.85 -8.04 17.29
C THR A 65 -6.09 -7.21 16.99
N LEU A 66 -7.15 -7.87 16.51
CA LEU A 66 -8.49 -7.30 16.55
C LEU A 66 -8.89 -7.23 18.02
N HIS A 67 -8.84 -6.03 18.60
CA HIS A 67 -9.51 -5.73 19.87
C HIS A 67 -11.02 -5.63 19.66
#